data_AF-A0A022S021-F1
#
_entry.id   AF-A0A022S021-F1
#
_cell.length_a   1.000
_cell.length_b   1.000
_cell.length_c   1.000
_cell.angle_alpha   90.00
_cell.angle_beta   90.00
_cell.angle_gamma   90.00
#
_symmetry.space_group_name_H-M   'P 1'
#
loop_
_entity.id
_entity.type
_entity.pdbx_description
1 polymer ?
#
loop_
_entity_poly.entity_id
_entity_poly.type
_entity_poly.pdbx_seq_one_letter_code
_entity_poly.pdbx_strand_id
1 'polypeptide(L)'
;MVLEAEEVVVVAGNGATAAAPHVVFISGKPWLAVEPPRANDAVEFYKAAFGAEEVSRVAHAKRKAEQDLPLIRAAELKIGSFIFVVSDFIEGSTL
;
A
#
# COMPACT_ATOMS: atom_id res chain seq x y z
N MET A 1 -5.17 -4.82 3.98
CA MET A 1 -5.87 -3.69 3.34
C MET A 1 -5.17 -2.42 3.80
N VAL A 2 -4.77 -1.55 2.88
CA VAL A 2 -4.19 -0.23 3.16
C VAL A 2 -5.34 0.77 3.13
N LEU A 3 -5.57 1.46 4.23
CA LEU A 3 -6.62 2.46 4.36
C LEU A 3 -5.99 3.85 4.28
N GLU A 4 -6.57 4.73 3.46
CA GLU A 4 -6.24 6.15 3.49
C GLU A 4 -7.35 6.86 4.28
N ALA A 5 -6.95 7.49 5.38
CA ALA A 5 -7.85 8.19 6.29
C ALA A 5 -7.60 9.70 6.19
N GLU A 6 -8.69 10.46 6.20
CA GLU A 6 -8.65 11.91 6.32
C GLU A 6 -9.28 12.31 7.67
N GLU A 7 -8.60 13.17 8.41
CA GLU A 7 -9.14 13.76 9.63
C GLU A 7 -10.03 14.94 9.24
N VAL A 8 -11.32 14.84 9.52
CA VAL A 8 -12.27 15.93 9.25
C VAL A 8 -12.49 16.69 10.55
N VAL A 9 -11.98 17.92 10.60
CA VAL A 9 -12.21 18.83 11.73
C VAL A 9 -13.55 19.56 11.52
N VAL A 10 -14.56 19.21 12.31
CA VAL A 10 -15.81 19.96 12.35
C VAL A 10 -15.60 21.21 13.18
N VAL A 11 -15.52 22.37 12.52
CA VAL A 11 -15.46 23.65 13.21
C VAL A 11 -16.84 23.96 13.78
N ALA A 12 -16.95 24.05 15.11
CA ALA A 12 -18.18 24.43 15.79
C ALA A 12 -18.53 25.91 15.54
N GLY A 13 -19.78 26.18 15.16
CA GLY A 13 -20.32 27.54 15.11
C GLY A 13 -20.49 28.15 16.52
N ASN A 14 -20.40 29.48 16.59
CA ASN A 14 -20.32 30.32 17.79
C ASN A 14 -21.12 29.79 19.01
N GLY A 15 -20.42 29.16 19.95
CA GLY A 15 -20.92 28.81 21.28
C GLY A 15 -21.05 27.32 21.61
N ALA A 16 -20.87 26.41 20.64
CA ALA A 16 -20.88 24.97 20.91
C ALA A 16 -19.47 24.44 21.23
N THR A 17 -19.37 23.53 22.20
CA THR A 17 -18.14 22.78 22.51
C THR A 17 -17.67 22.06 21.24
N ALA A 18 -16.39 22.23 20.87
CA ALA A 18 -15.81 21.59 19.70
C ALA A 18 -16.07 20.08 19.73
N ALA A 19 -16.74 19.56 18.69
CA ALA A 19 -16.97 18.13 18.55
C ALA A 19 -15.62 17.42 18.39
N ALA A 20 -15.47 16.23 19.00
CA ALA A 20 -14.28 15.42 18.82
C ALA A 20 -14.06 15.12 17.31
N PRO A 21 -12.80 15.16 16.82
CA PRO A 21 -12.52 14.86 15.43
C PRO A 21 -13.01 13.46 15.08
N HIS A 22 -13.62 13.33 13.91
CA HIS A 22 -14.05 12.04 13.38
C HIS A 22 -13.12 11.62 12.24
N VAL A 23 -12.67 10.37 12.29
CA VAL A 23 -11.84 9.77 11.24
C VAL A 23 -12.77 9.18 10.18
N VAL A 24 -12.61 9.63 8.93
CA VAL A 24 -13.31 9.06 7.79
C VAL A 24 -12.30 8.39 6.88
N PHE A 25 -12.56 7.14 6.53
CA PHE A 25 -11.80 6.44 5.50
C PHE A 25 -12.39 6.80 4.14
N ILE A 26 -11.58 7.44 3.31
CA ILE A 26 -12.00 7.91 1.98
C ILE A 26 -11.61 6.93 0.89
N SER A 27 -10.61 6.07 1.14
CA SER A 27 -10.13 5.09 0.18
C SER A 27 -9.54 3.85 0.89
N GLY A 28 -9.51 2.73 0.17
CA GLY A 28 -8.90 1.50 0.65
C GLY A 28 -8.36 0.65 -0.49
N LYS A 29 -7.09 0.26 -0.40
CA LYS A 29 -6.41 -0.61 -1.37
C LYS A 29 -6.25 -2.01 -0.77
N PRO A 30 -6.69 -3.08 -1.46
CA PRO A 30 -6.35 -4.44 -1.06
C PRO A 30 -4.83 -4.64 -1.03
N TRP A 31 -4.36 -5.48 -0.11
CA TRP A 31 -2.94 -5.76 0.06
C TRP A 31 -2.69 -7.25 -0.11
N LEU A 32 -1.88 -7.60 -1.10
CA LEU A 32 -1.40 -8.93 -1.39
C LEU A 32 0.05 -9.06 -0.91
N ALA A 33 0.23 -9.73 0.22
CA ALA A 33 1.56 -10.09 0.72
C ALA A 33 1.92 -11.48 0.20
N VAL A 34 3.11 -11.62 -0.38
CA VAL A 34 3.64 -12.89 -0.91
C VAL A 34 4.93 -13.28 -0.19
N GLU A 35 5.30 -14.55 -0.23
CA GLU A 35 6.57 -15.00 0.35
C GLU A 35 7.76 -14.25 -0.27
N PRO A 36 8.71 -13.71 0.51
CA PRO A 36 9.93 -13.13 -0.03
C PRO A 36 10.76 -14.19 -0.78
N PRO A 37 11.46 -13.83 -1.89
CA PRO A 37 11.48 -12.55 -2.60
C PRO A 37 10.56 -12.52 -3.84
N ARG A 38 9.31 -13.02 -3.72
CA ARG A 38 8.43 -13.30 -4.88
C ARG A 38 7.57 -12.13 -5.33
N ALA A 39 7.62 -10.98 -4.67
CA ALA A 39 6.80 -9.84 -5.05
C ALA A 39 7.10 -9.33 -6.48
N ASN A 40 8.34 -9.44 -6.94
CA ASN A 40 8.70 -9.07 -8.32
C ASN A 40 8.03 -10.02 -9.32
N ASP A 41 8.11 -11.33 -9.09
CA ASP A 41 7.44 -12.33 -9.93
C ASP A 41 5.93 -12.13 -9.96
N ALA A 42 5.32 -11.79 -8.81
CA ALA A 42 3.91 -11.48 -8.73
C ALA A 42 3.54 -10.24 -9.57
N VAL A 43 4.35 -9.17 -9.51
CA VAL A 43 4.15 -7.97 -10.34
C VAL A 43 4.20 -8.32 -11.82
N GLU A 44 5.21 -9.07 -12.26
CA GLU A 44 5.34 -9.47 -13.66
C GLU A 44 4.22 -10.42 -14.10
N PHE A 45 3.78 -11.32 -13.23
CA PHE A 45 2.60 -12.14 -13.46
C PHE A 45 1.34 -11.29 -13.70
N TYR A 46 1.07 -10.29 -12.86
CA TYR A 46 -0.13 -9.45 -13.02
C TYR A 46 -0.07 -8.57 -14.28
N LYS A 47 1.12 -8.08 -14.64
CA LYS A 47 1.34 -7.39 -15.93
C LYS A 47 1.04 -8.31 -17.11
N ALA A 48 1.61 -9.52 -17.11
CA ALA A 48 1.47 -10.45 -18.22
C ALA A 48 0.06 -11.05 -18.35
N ALA A 49 -0.55 -11.43 -17.23
CA ALA A 49 -1.84 -12.15 -17.22
C ALA A 49 -3.05 -11.23 -17.36
N PHE A 50 -2.96 -10.00 -16.83
CA PHE A 50 -4.11 -9.10 -16.74
C PHE A 50 -3.87 -7.71 -17.35
N GLY A 51 -2.68 -7.47 -17.92
CA GLY A 51 -2.31 -6.15 -18.42
C GLY A 51 -2.21 -5.11 -17.32
N ALA A 52 -1.85 -5.51 -16.09
CA ALA A 52 -1.75 -4.59 -14.97
C ALA A 52 -0.69 -3.51 -15.24
N GLU A 53 -0.98 -2.28 -14.82
CA GLU A 53 -0.05 -1.17 -14.85
C GLU A 53 0.58 -1.01 -13.46
N GLU A 54 1.91 -0.87 -13.40
CA GLU A 54 2.59 -0.55 -12.16
C GLU A 54 2.66 0.97 -11.98
N VAL A 55 2.00 1.46 -10.93
CA VAL A 55 1.80 2.90 -10.69
C VAL A 55 2.89 3.46 -9.77
N SER A 56 3.33 2.70 -8.77
CA SER A 56 4.40 3.10 -7.86
C SER A 56 5.14 1.90 -7.27
N ARG A 57 6.40 2.10 -6.88
CA ARG A 57 7.23 1.07 -6.23
C ARG A 57 8.09 1.66 -5.11
N VAL A 58 8.13 0.97 -3.99
CA VAL A 58 9.03 1.19 -2.87
C VAL A 58 9.79 -0.11 -2.62
N ALA A 59 11.12 -0.08 -2.79
CA ALA A 59 12.00 -1.19 -2.46
C ALA A 59 12.56 -1.04 -1.04
N HIS A 60 12.95 -2.15 -0.40
CA HIS A 60 13.73 -2.08 0.82
C HIS A 60 15.11 -1.47 0.55
N ALA A 61 15.61 -0.64 1.48
CA ALA A 61 16.97 -0.12 1.41
C ALA A 61 17.96 -1.30 1.38
N LYS A 62 18.92 -1.28 0.43
CA LYS A 62 19.90 -2.36 0.24
C LYS A 62 20.58 -2.71 1.57
N ARG A 63 20.26 -3.89 2.12
CA ARG A 63 21.02 -4.46 3.25
C ARG A 63 22.26 -5.15 2.68
N LYS A 64 23.41 -4.94 3.32
CA LYS A 64 24.74 -5.35 2.84
C LYS A 64 24.79 -6.85 2.47
N ALA A 65 25.36 -7.13 1.30
CA ALA A 65 26.12 -8.31 0.86
C ALA A 65 25.46 -9.69 0.66
N GLU A 66 24.19 -9.98 1.04
CA GLU A 66 23.65 -11.36 0.86
C GLU A 66 22.30 -11.49 0.14
N GLN A 67 21.56 -10.40 -0.08
CA GLN A 67 20.35 -10.43 -0.92
C GLN A 67 20.66 -9.89 -2.33
N ASP A 68 20.69 -10.79 -3.30
CA ASP A 68 21.02 -10.47 -4.70
C ASP A 68 19.92 -9.61 -5.37
N LEU A 69 18.66 -9.72 -4.88
CA LEU A 69 17.52 -8.91 -5.31
C LEU A 69 16.95 -8.09 -4.15
N PRO A 70 16.78 -6.76 -4.30
CA PRO A 70 16.12 -5.94 -3.29
C PRO A 70 14.67 -6.38 -3.12
N LEU A 71 14.28 -6.76 -1.90
CA LEU A 71 12.89 -7.05 -1.57
C LEU A 71 11.99 -5.85 -1.90
N ILE A 72 10.78 -6.13 -2.40
CA ILE A 72 9.76 -5.11 -2.68
C ILE A 72 8.97 -4.88 -1.39
N ARG A 73 9.08 -3.65 -0.86
CA ARG A 73 8.29 -3.21 0.30
C ARG A 73 6.84 -2.95 -0.08
N ALA A 74 6.63 -2.33 -1.24
CA ALA A 74 5.30 -2.11 -1.81
C ALA A 74 5.41 -1.84 -3.32
N ALA A 75 4.59 -2.48 -4.11
CA ALA A 75 4.34 -2.14 -5.51
C ALA A 75 2.84 -1.95 -5.70
N GLU A 76 2.43 -0.78 -6.20
CA GLU A 76 1.03 -0.47 -6.47
C GLU A 76 0.70 -0.85 -7.91
N LEU A 77 -0.25 -1.76 -8.07
CA LEU A 77 -0.72 -2.25 -9.35
C LEU A 77 -2.14 -1.80 -9.62
N LYS A 78 -2.41 -1.49 -10.88
CA LYS A 78 -3.71 -1.06 -11.37
C LYS A 78 -4.20 -1.97 -12.49
N ILE A 79 -5.44 -2.42 -12.38
CA ILE A 79 -6.17 -3.14 -13.42
C ILE A 79 -7.50 -2.40 -13.64
N GLY A 80 -7.63 -1.71 -14.77
CA GLY A 80 -8.78 -0.82 -14.99
C GLY A 80 -8.84 0.29 -13.94
N SER A 81 -9.94 0.40 -13.19
CA SER A 81 -10.10 1.36 -12.08
C SER A 81 -9.72 0.78 -10.71
N PHE A 82 -9.31 -0.49 -10.65
CA PHE A 82 -9.00 -1.16 -9.39
C PHE A 82 -7.50 -1.07 -9.08
N ILE A 83 -7.18 -0.71 -7.84
CA ILE A 83 -5.80 -0.52 -7.37
C ILE A 83 -5.56 -1.41 -6.15
N PHE A 84 -4.44 -2.12 -6.14
CA PHE A 84 -4.01 -2.96 -5.04
C PHE A 84 -2.49 -2.91 -4.86
N VAL A 85 -2.02 -3.30 -3.68
CA VAL A 85 -0.60 -3.29 -3.33
C VAL A 85 -0.08 -4.72 -3.25
N VAL A 86 1.11 -4.96 -3.82
CA VAL A 86 1.87 -6.22 -3.71
C VAL A 86 3.15 -5.97 -2.91
N SER A 87 3.50 -6.86 -1.99
CA SER A 87 4.77 -6.78 -1.25
C SER A 87 5.32 -8.14 -0.87
N ASP A 88 6.62 -8.19 -0.60
CA ASP A 88 7.24 -9.32 0.09
C ASP A 88 6.83 -9.29 1.58
N PHE A 89 6.38 -10.43 2.09
CA PHE A 89 5.95 -10.58 3.48
C PHE A 89 7.16 -10.81 4.38
N ILE A 90 7.56 -9.77 5.12
CA ILE A 90 8.59 -9.88 6.15
C ILE A 90 7.91 -9.90 7.51
N GLU A 91 8.22 -10.92 8.33
CA GLU A 91 7.68 -11.04 9.69
C GLU A 91 8.03 -9.79 10.51
N GLY A 92 7.02 -9.15 11.12
CA GLY A 92 7.16 -7.89 11.84
C GLY A 92 7.16 -6.63 10.97
N SER A 93 6.94 -6.73 9.65
CA SER A 93 6.82 -5.57 8.77
C SER A 93 5.42 -4.95 8.91
N THR A 94 5.37 -3.75 9.48
CA THR A 94 4.23 -2.84 9.30
C THR A 94 4.44 -2.00 8.05
N LEU A 95 3.38 -1.80 7.26
CA LEU A 95 3.38 -0.83 6.16
C LEU A 95 3.60 0.59 6.70
#